data_AF-A0A2E0YRU8-F1
#
_entry.id   AF-A0A2E0YRU8-F1
#
_cell.length_a   1.000
_cell.length_b   1.000
_cell.length_c   1.000
_cell.angle_alpha   90.00
_cell.angle_beta   90.00
_cell.angle_gamma   90.00
#
_symmetry.space_group_name_H-M   'P 1'
#
loop_
_entity.id
_entity.type
_entity.pdbx_description
1 polymer ?
#
loop_
_entity_poly.entity_id
_entity_poly.type
_entity_poly.pdbx_seq_one_letter_code
_entity_poly.pdbx_strand_id
1 'polypeptide(L)'
;MQKALEPNPQRLMQNMTTQYFPLAELRHAANLSVKDLAYLLGIKPGSLRQIEHGQKQLTLPELIGYHILFNAPLEDIITEEYASIYALLVERSESLIAKLKSQQSSKSVCRITAVTKFVNLLNNDKYDGVN
;
A
#
# COMPACT_ATOMS: atom_id res chain seq x y z
N MET A 1 19.00 34.86 26.02
CA MET A 1 17.54 34.68 25.86
C MET A 1 17.27 34.35 24.40
N GLN A 2 17.18 33.06 24.08
CA GLN A 2 16.83 32.59 22.74
C GLN A 2 15.31 32.43 22.69
N LYS A 3 14.66 33.21 21.82
CA LYS A 3 13.21 33.16 21.60
C LYS A 3 12.89 31.80 20.98
N ALA A 4 12.15 30.96 21.69
CA ALA A 4 11.66 29.69 21.16
C ALA A 4 10.86 29.99 19.88
N LEU A 5 11.33 29.44 18.75
CA LEU A 5 10.63 29.54 17.49
C LEU A 5 9.45 28.56 17.58
N GLU A 6 8.24 29.10 17.71
CA GLU A 6 6.99 28.31 17.67
C GLU A 6 6.98 27.41 16.42
N PRO A 7 6.57 26.13 16.52
CA PRO A 7 6.59 25.21 15.40
C PRO A 7 5.61 25.69 14.31
N ASN A 8 6.15 25.96 13.11
CA ASN A 8 5.36 26.32 11.95
C ASN A 8 4.41 25.16 11.57
N PRO A 9 3.07 25.35 11.57
CA PRO A 9 2.11 24.29 11.25
C PRO A 9 2.29 23.71 9.83
N GLN A 10 2.91 24.44 8.90
CA GLN A 10 3.23 23.95 7.57
C GLN A 10 4.44 22.98 7.57
N ARG A 11 5.35 23.07 8.56
CA ARG A 11 6.45 22.09 8.74
C ARG A 11 5.93 20.77 9.31
N LEU A 12 4.83 20.78 10.07
CA LEU A 12 4.19 19.55 10.55
C LEU A 12 3.60 18.71 9.40
N MET A 13 3.25 19.35 8.27
CA MET A 13 2.79 18.64 7.06
C MET A 13 3.93 18.09 6.19
N GLN A 14 5.19 18.47 6.45
CA GLN A 14 6.36 18.03 5.67
C GLN A 14 7.09 16.82 6.28
N ASN A 15 6.60 16.30 7.41
CA ASN A 15 7.13 15.12 8.07
C ASN A 15 6.12 13.95 8.04
N MET A 16 5.36 13.78 6.95
CA MET A 16 4.83 12.46 6.64
C MET A 16 6.00 11.61 6.18
N THR A 17 6.75 11.08 7.16
CA THR A 17 7.65 9.95 6.94
C THR A 17 6.76 8.74 6.78
N THR A 18 6.03 8.71 5.65
CA THR A 18 5.60 7.45 5.06
C THR A 18 6.87 6.65 4.94
N GLN A 19 6.92 5.51 5.62
CA GLN A 19 8.00 4.55 5.51
C GLN A 19 8.05 4.10 4.05
N TYR A 20 8.77 4.87 3.22
CA TYR A 20 8.94 4.56 1.82
C TYR A 20 9.72 3.26 1.77
N PHE A 21 9.06 2.23 1.27
CA PHE A 21 9.73 1.00 0.93
C PHE A 21 10.96 1.31 0.06
N PRO A 22 12.14 0.75 0.38
CA PRO A 22 13.37 1.19 -0.23
C PRO A 22 13.53 0.61 -1.64
N LEU A 23 12.76 1.13 -2.61
CA LEU A 23 12.76 0.69 -4.01
C LEU A 23 14.16 0.73 -4.63
N ALA A 24 14.97 1.71 -4.23
CA ALA A 24 16.37 1.79 -4.64
C ALA A 24 17.19 0.60 -4.14
N GLU A 25 16.95 0.11 -2.93
CA GLU A 25 17.68 -1.04 -2.36
C GLU A 25 17.38 -2.33 -3.12
N LEU A 26 16.12 -2.56 -3.54
CA LEU A 26 15.79 -3.69 -4.42
C LEU A 26 16.61 -3.66 -5.71
N ARG A 27 16.67 -2.48 -6.36
CA ARG A 27 17.45 -2.29 -7.58
C ARG A 27 18.94 -2.51 -7.34
N HIS A 28 19.47 -2.00 -6.22
CA HIS A 28 20.88 -2.17 -5.85
C HIS A 28 21.24 -3.62 -5.53
N ALA A 29 20.39 -4.35 -4.80
CA ALA A 29 20.57 -5.76 -4.51
C ALA A 29 20.58 -6.63 -5.78
N ALA A 30 19.82 -6.22 -6.80
CA ALA A 30 19.81 -6.84 -8.12
C ALA A 30 20.96 -6.39 -9.05
N ASN A 31 21.89 -5.54 -8.57
CA ASN A 31 22.98 -4.96 -9.36
C ASN A 31 22.52 -4.21 -10.64
N LEU A 32 21.33 -3.62 -10.62
CA LEU A 32 20.79 -2.86 -11.75
C LEU A 32 21.11 -1.37 -11.63
N SER A 33 21.48 -0.76 -12.75
CA SER A 33 21.55 0.70 -12.83
C SER A 33 20.14 1.30 -12.94
N VAL A 34 20.01 2.60 -12.66
CA VAL A 34 18.76 3.35 -12.90
C VAL A 34 18.33 3.25 -14.37
N LYS A 35 19.27 3.17 -15.33
CA LYS A 35 18.92 3.06 -16.75
C LYS A 35 18.31 1.69 -17.07
N ASP A 36 18.84 0.62 -16.48
CA ASP A 36 18.38 -0.75 -16.73
C ASP A 36 16.96 -0.95 -16.20
N LEU A 37 16.71 -0.60 -14.95
CA LEU A 37 15.37 -0.73 -14.37
C LEU A 37 14.37 0.20 -15.05
N ALA A 38 14.76 1.43 -15.40
CA ALA A 38 13.88 2.34 -16.13
C ALA A 38 13.49 1.79 -17.51
N TYR A 39 14.44 1.14 -18.21
CA TYR A 39 14.17 0.45 -19.46
C TYR A 39 13.17 -0.71 -19.27
N LEU A 40 13.39 -1.56 -18.27
CA LEU A 40 12.50 -2.69 -17.96
C LEU A 40 11.07 -2.23 -17.60
N LEU A 41 10.96 -1.12 -16.86
CA LEU A 41 9.67 -0.54 -16.48
C LEU A 41 9.04 0.32 -17.59
N GLY A 42 9.74 0.54 -18.71
CA GLY A 42 9.25 1.38 -19.81
C GLY A 42 9.12 2.87 -19.46
N ILE A 43 9.95 3.37 -18.54
CA ILE A 43 9.91 4.76 -18.06
C ILE A 43 11.24 5.49 -18.29
N LYS A 44 11.24 6.81 -18.10
CA LYS A 44 12.46 7.61 -18.19
C LYS A 44 13.30 7.43 -16.92
N PRO A 45 14.65 7.37 -17.01
CA PRO A 45 15.52 7.30 -15.83
C PRO A 45 15.30 8.41 -14.80
N GLY A 46 14.96 9.63 -15.26
CA GLY A 46 14.60 10.72 -14.36
C GLY A 46 13.32 10.47 -13.56
N SER A 47 12.32 9.82 -14.17
CA SER A 47 11.09 9.42 -13.49
C SER A 47 11.37 8.33 -12.44
N LEU A 48 12.21 7.35 -12.77
CA LEU A 48 12.62 6.33 -11.80
C LEU A 48 13.32 6.94 -10.59
N ARG A 49 14.23 7.92 -10.78
CA ARG A 49 14.87 8.63 -9.67
C ARG A 49 13.86 9.34 -8.78
N GLN A 50 12.90 10.06 -9.36
CA GLN A 50 11.86 10.74 -8.58
C GLN A 50 11.03 9.73 -7.77
N ILE A 51 10.70 8.57 -8.35
CA ILE A 51 10.00 7.49 -7.66
C ILE A 51 10.83 6.96 -6.48
N GLU A 52 12.08 6.59 -6.72
CA GLU A 52 12.97 6.05 -5.68
C GLU A 52 13.26 7.04 -4.54
N HIS A 53 13.10 8.35 -4.77
CA HIS A 53 13.25 9.40 -3.74
C HIS A 53 11.91 9.86 -3.14
N GLY A 54 10.79 9.21 -3.48
CA GLY A 54 9.46 9.56 -2.99
C GLY A 54 8.92 10.90 -3.51
N GLN A 55 9.51 11.46 -4.56
CA GLN A 55 9.09 12.71 -5.21
C GLN A 55 7.98 12.48 -6.24
N LYS A 56 7.77 11.23 -6.66
CA LYS A 56 6.71 10.82 -7.59
C LYS A 56 6.12 9.50 -7.10
N GLN A 57 4.80 9.41 -7.03
CA GLN A 57 4.14 8.14 -6.71
C GLN A 57 4.24 7.14 -7.87
N LEU A 58 4.25 5.86 -7.51
CA LEU A 58 4.14 4.75 -8.45
C LEU A 58 2.76 4.73 -9.09
N THR A 59 2.72 4.54 -10.40
CA THR A 59 1.53 4.11 -11.13
C THR A 59 1.34 2.61 -10.99
N LEU A 60 0.12 2.11 -11.27
CA LEU A 60 -0.17 0.68 -11.20
C LEU A 60 0.77 -0.19 -12.06
N PRO A 61 1.11 0.17 -13.32
CA PRO A 61 2.08 -0.59 -14.10
C PRO A 61 3.48 -0.62 -13.47
N GLU A 62 3.95 0.51 -12.92
CA GLU A 62 5.25 0.58 -12.25
C GLU A 62 5.25 -0.29 -10.98
N LEU A 63 4.17 -0.24 -10.18
CA LEU A 63 3.96 -1.08 -8.99
C LEU A 63 4.03 -2.58 -9.32
N ILE A 64 3.27 -3.01 -10.33
CA ILE A 64 3.26 -4.41 -10.80
C ILE A 64 4.64 -4.80 -11.32
N GLY A 65 5.34 -3.88 -12.01
CA GLY A 65 6.71 -4.10 -12.46
C GLY A 65 7.68 -4.39 -11.32
N TYR A 66 7.62 -3.63 -10.22
CA TYR A 66 8.42 -3.91 -9.03
C TYR A 66 8.09 -5.28 -8.41
N HIS A 67 6.80 -5.61 -8.29
CA HIS A 67 6.37 -6.91 -7.78
C HIS A 67 6.93 -8.06 -8.63
N ILE A 68 6.80 -7.99 -9.95
CA ILE A 68 7.25 -9.06 -10.85
C ILE A 68 8.77 -9.19 -10.87
N LEU A 69 9.51 -8.07 -10.95
CA LEU A 69 10.96 -8.10 -11.12
C LEU A 69 11.71 -8.49 -9.86
N PHE A 70 11.16 -8.16 -8.68
CA PHE A 70 11.86 -8.33 -7.41
C PHE A 70 11.15 -9.28 -6.44
N ASN A 71 9.99 -9.84 -6.83
CA ASN A 71 9.12 -10.60 -5.94
C ASN A 71 8.79 -9.84 -4.64
N ALA A 72 8.67 -8.51 -4.76
CA ALA A 72 8.39 -7.63 -3.64
C ALA A 72 6.88 -7.63 -3.34
N PRO A 73 6.45 -7.92 -2.10
CA PRO A 73 5.04 -7.85 -1.73
C PRO A 73 4.47 -6.44 -1.96
N LEU A 74 3.23 -6.35 -2.43
CA LEU A 74 2.62 -5.05 -2.76
C LEU A 74 2.37 -4.24 -1.49
N GLU A 75 2.00 -4.92 -0.41
CA GLU A 75 1.84 -4.37 0.93
C GLU A 75 3.12 -3.75 1.47
N ASP A 76 4.28 -4.25 1.07
CA ASP A 76 5.55 -3.62 1.43
C ASP A 76 5.76 -2.37 0.59
N ILE A 77 5.46 -2.39 -0.71
CA ILE A 77 5.70 -1.25 -1.61
C ILE A 77 4.76 -0.05 -1.33
N ILE A 78 3.49 -0.31 -1.04
CA ILE A 78 2.44 0.70 -0.82
C ILE A 78 1.78 0.52 0.55
N THR A 79 2.59 0.46 1.61
CA THR A 79 2.14 0.08 2.97
C THR A 79 0.96 0.88 3.50
N GLU A 80 0.99 2.21 3.35
CA GLU A 80 -0.08 3.07 3.88
C GLU A 80 -1.39 2.91 3.10
N GLU A 81 -1.31 2.91 1.77
CA GLU A 81 -2.46 2.67 0.89
C GLU A 81 -3.01 1.26 1.10
N TYR A 82 -2.15 0.25 1.23
CA TYR A 82 -2.55 -1.13 1.46
C TYR A 82 -3.27 -1.28 2.80
N ALA A 83 -2.70 -0.75 3.89
CA ALA A 83 -3.30 -0.80 5.22
C ALA A 83 -4.64 -0.05 5.27
N SER A 84 -4.73 1.12 4.64
CA SER A 84 -5.97 1.91 4.60
C SER A 84 -7.07 1.24 3.78
N ILE A 85 -6.74 0.65 2.62
CA ILE A 85 -7.68 -0.13 1.81
C ILE A 85 -8.14 -1.37 2.58
N TYR A 86 -7.24 -2.06 3.26
CA TYR A 86 -7.56 -3.24 4.05
C TYR A 86 -8.55 -2.91 5.17
N ALA A 87 -8.28 -1.88 5.98
CA ALA A 87 -9.17 -1.44 7.05
C ALA A 87 -10.56 -1.06 6.50
N LEU A 88 -10.61 -0.35 5.38
CA LEU A 88 -11.85 0.04 4.72
C LEU A 88 -12.65 -1.17 4.21
N LEU A 89 -11.97 -2.20 3.70
CA LEU A 89 -12.62 -3.42 3.24
C LEU A 89 -13.23 -4.22 4.40
N VAL A 90 -12.54 -4.28 5.54
CA VAL A 90 -13.08 -4.90 6.77
C VAL A 90 -14.35 -4.17 7.21
N GLU A 91 -14.28 -2.85 7.41
CA GLU A 91 -15.42 -2.02 7.86
C GLU A 91 -16.65 -2.17 6.93
N ARG A 92 -16.42 -2.09 5.61
CA ARG A 92 -17.50 -2.20 4.62
C ARG A 92 -18.10 -3.61 4.60
N SER A 93 -17.29 -4.65 4.79
CA SER A 93 -17.75 -6.03 4.80
C SER A 93 -18.62 -6.31 6.03
N GLU A 94 -18.21 -5.84 7.21
CA GLU A 94 -19.00 -5.94 8.44
C GLU A 94 -20.33 -5.18 8.33
N SER A 95 -20.29 -3.96 7.81
CA SER A 95 -21.47 -3.14 7.55
C SER A 95 -22.45 -3.83 6.60
N LEU A 96 -21.94 -4.47 5.55
CA LEU A 96 -22.75 -5.23 4.61
C LEU A 96 -23.39 -6.47 5.26
N ILE A 97 -22.65 -7.20 6.09
CA ILE A 97 -23.20 -8.35 6.84
C ILE A 97 -24.34 -7.89 7.75
N ALA A 98 -24.16 -6.79 8.50
CA ALA A 98 -25.19 -6.24 9.38
C ALA A 98 -26.47 -5.88 8.60
N LYS A 99 -26.32 -5.21 7.45
CA LYS A 99 -27.43 -4.85 6.55
C LYS A 99 -28.14 -6.07 5.98
N LEU A 100 -27.41 -7.13 5.64
CA LEU A 100 -28.02 -8.34 5.08
C LEU A 100 -28.78 -9.15 6.13
N LYS A 101 -28.29 -9.17 7.37
CA LYS A 101 -28.98 -9.82 8.50
C LYS A 101 -30.33 -9.19 8.80
N SER A 102 -30.47 -7.86 8.65
CA SER A 102 -31.75 -7.18 8.87
C SER A 102 -32.80 -7.43 7.77
N GLN A 103 -32.39 -7.87 6.58
CA GLN A 103 -33.29 -8.11 5.43
C GLN A 103 -33.90 -9.52 5.38
N GLN A 104 -33.45 -10.46 6.23
CA GLN A 104 -34.00 -11.81 6.46
C GLN A 104 -34.56 -12.56 5.22
N SER A 105 -33.79 -12.66 4.14
CA SER A 105 -34.16 -13.47 2.96
C SER A 105 -33.21 -14.66 2.75
N SER A 106 -33.65 -15.72 2.09
CA SER A 106 -32.79 -16.87 1.73
C SER A 106 -31.59 -16.46 0.85
N LYS A 107 -31.77 -15.48 -0.04
CA LYS A 107 -30.68 -14.85 -0.82
C LYS A 107 -29.72 -14.05 0.08
N SER A 108 -30.21 -13.46 1.17
CA SER A 108 -29.36 -12.78 2.15
C SER A 108 -28.44 -13.75 2.86
N VAL A 109 -28.88 -14.98 3.15
CA VAL A 109 -28.05 -16.02 3.80
C VAL A 109 -26.81 -16.36 2.98
N CYS A 110 -26.97 -16.67 1.69
CA CYS A 110 -25.82 -17.00 0.81
C CYS A 110 -24.83 -15.83 0.68
N ARG A 111 -25.34 -14.59 0.60
CA ARG A 111 -24.52 -13.39 0.52
C ARG A 111 -23.76 -13.13 1.83
N ILE A 112 -24.41 -13.34 2.98
CA ILE A 112 -23.74 -13.25 4.29
C ILE A 112 -22.60 -14.26 4.33
N THR A 113 -22.83 -15.52 3.96
CA THR A 113 -21.78 -16.54 3.93
C THR A 113 -20.59 -16.13 3.05
N ALA A 114 -20.86 -15.58 1.87
CA ALA A 114 -19.81 -15.10 0.97
C ALA A 114 -18.99 -13.96 1.60
N VAL A 115 -19.65 -12.94 2.16
CA VAL A 115 -18.96 -11.78 2.76
C VAL A 115 -18.24 -12.15 4.05
N THR A 116 -18.79 -13.07 4.86
CA THR A 116 -18.10 -13.60 6.04
C THR A 116 -16.81 -14.32 5.67
N LYS A 117 -16.77 -15.04 4.53
CA LYS A 117 -15.51 -15.62 4.05
C LYS A 117 -14.47 -14.55 3.76
N PHE A 118 -14.85 -13.40 3.18
CA PHE A 118 -13.91 -12.31 2.96
C PHE A 118 -13.40 -11.71 4.26
N VAL A 119 -14.28 -11.46 5.24
CA VAL A 119 -13.88 -10.95 6.57
C VAL A 119 -12.97 -11.93 7.30
N ASN A 120 -13.12 -13.24 7.07
CA ASN A 120 -12.23 -14.24 7.62
C ASN A 120 -10.91 -14.38 6.84
N LEU A 121 -10.83 -13.98 5.57
CA LEU A 121 -9.59 -13.99 4.79
C LEU A 121 -8.74 -12.76 5.10
N LEU A 122 -9.37 -11.58 5.06
CA LEU A 122 -8.97 -10.44 5.91
C LEU A 122 -8.95 -10.95 7.37
N ASN A 123 -8.48 -10.33 8.44
CA ASN A 123 -8.41 -10.93 9.79
C ASN A 123 -7.53 -12.20 9.99
N ASN A 124 -7.52 -13.20 9.09
CA ASN A 124 -6.59 -14.35 9.17
C ASN A 124 -5.30 -14.09 8.36
N ASP A 125 -5.34 -13.27 7.30
CA ASP A 125 -4.17 -12.59 6.75
C ASP A 125 -3.70 -11.48 7.72
N LYS A 126 -3.49 -11.81 8.99
CA LYS A 126 -2.60 -11.01 9.83
C LYS A 126 -1.21 -11.23 9.25
N TYR A 127 -0.79 -10.34 8.35
CA TYR A 127 0.61 -10.04 8.02
C TYR A 127 1.58 -11.17 8.40
N ASP A 128 1.82 -12.13 7.50
CA ASP A 128 2.93 -13.09 7.57
C ASP A 128 4.29 -12.38 7.32
N GLY A 129 4.45 -11.18 7.88
CA GLY A 129 5.66 -10.38 7.88
C GLY A 129 6.11 -10.16 9.31
N VAL A 130 7.23 -10.82 9.66
CA VAL A 130 8.01 -10.76 10.91
C VAL A 130 7.58 -11.72 12.05
N ASN A 131 8.16 -12.93 12.03
CA ASN A 131 8.78 -13.52 13.22
C ASN A 131 10.27 -13.21 13.19
#